data_AF-A0A7V3WDU7-F1
#
_entry.id   AF-A0A7V3WDU7-F1
#
_cell.length_a   1.000
_cell.length_b   1.000
_cell.length_c   1.000
_cell.angle_alpha   90.00
_cell.angle_beta   90.00
_cell.angle_gamma   90.00
#
_symmetry.space_group_name_H-M   'P 1'
#
loop_
_entity.id
_entity.type
_entity.pdbx_description
1 polymer ?
#
loop_
_entity_poly.entity_id
_entity_poly.type
_entity_poly.pdbx_seq_one_letter_code
_entity_poly.pdbx_strand_id
1 'polypeptide(L)'
;MRFRLLATTGLALGLMVGALATPKYFGTFRKTYPVPKESALMKAKCNTCHSQGTQLNPYGKDVQKAMQAKKTKDLTAEILKSIEKIDSDKDGVSNGNEIKAGTLPGDPKSKP
;
A
#
# COMPACT_ATOMS: atom_id res chain seq x y z
N MET A 1 -32.60 24.04 -47.53
CA MET A 1 -31.97 22.81 -46.98
C MET A 1 -30.96 23.26 -45.93
N ARG A 2 -31.28 23.31 -44.63
CA ARG A 2 -31.17 22.22 -43.63
C ARG A 2 -29.89 21.38 -43.80
N PHE A 3 -28.89 21.57 -42.94
CA PHE A 3 -28.50 20.58 -41.93
C PHE A 3 -27.57 21.21 -40.87
N ARG A 4 -27.97 21.11 -39.60
CA ARG A 4 -27.18 21.42 -38.41
C ARG A 4 -26.25 20.24 -38.12
N LEU A 5 -25.05 20.47 -37.57
CA LEU A 5 -24.45 19.58 -36.57
C LEU A 5 -23.30 20.28 -35.85
N LEU A 6 -23.57 20.61 -34.58
CA LEU A 6 -22.59 20.98 -33.57
C LEU A 6 -21.73 19.74 -33.25
N ALA A 7 -20.41 19.86 -33.35
CA ALA A 7 -19.49 18.86 -32.83
C ALA A 7 -18.87 19.39 -31.53
N THR A 8 -19.53 19.08 -30.42
CA THR A 8 -19.06 19.30 -29.06
C THR A 8 -17.83 18.43 -28.79
N THR A 9 -16.65 19.04 -28.71
CA THR A 9 -15.46 18.39 -28.12
C THR A 9 -15.67 18.27 -26.61
N GLY A 10 -16.09 17.08 -26.18
CA GLY A 10 -16.25 16.72 -24.78
C GLY A 10 -14.93 16.78 -24.03
N LEU A 11 -14.79 17.75 -23.13
CA LEU A 11 -13.74 17.83 -22.14
C LEU A 11 -13.98 16.73 -21.10
N ALA A 12 -13.32 15.59 -21.25
CA ALA A 12 -13.32 14.53 -20.26
C ALA A 12 -12.62 15.02 -18.98
N LEU A 13 -13.41 15.48 -18.02
CA LEU A 13 -12.96 15.83 -16.67
C LEU A 13 -12.59 14.53 -15.94
N GLY A 14 -11.33 14.11 -16.09
CA GLY A 14 -10.77 12.99 -15.35
C GLY A 14 -10.81 13.32 -13.86
N LEU A 15 -11.72 12.66 -13.11
CA LEU A 15 -11.70 12.69 -11.64
C LEU A 15 -10.37 12.08 -11.16
N MET A 16 -9.40 12.96 -10.88
CA MET A 16 -8.24 12.62 -10.07
C MET A 16 -8.71 12.33 -8.64
N VAL A 17 -9.10 11.08 -8.39
CA VAL A 17 -9.29 10.59 -7.04
C VAL A 17 -7.90 10.35 -6.46
N GLY A 18 -7.36 11.35 -5.76
CA GLY A 18 -6.11 11.23 -5.02
C GLY A 18 -6.20 10.06 -4.04
N ALA A 19 -5.27 9.11 -4.16
CA ALA A 19 -5.13 8.02 -3.22
C ALA A 19 -4.59 8.59 -1.89
N LEU A 20 -5.49 8.94 -0.99
CA LEU A 20 -5.14 9.42 0.35
C LEU A 20 -4.65 8.22 1.18
N ALA A 21 -3.33 8.10 1.35
CA ALA A 21 -2.73 7.24 2.38
C ALA A 21 -3.06 7.83 3.76
N THR A 22 -4.26 7.54 4.27
CA THR A 22 -4.75 8.09 5.53
C THR A 22 -4.25 7.28 6.73
N PRO A 23 -4.23 7.86 7.96
CA PRO A 23 -3.98 7.11 9.21
C PRO A 23 -4.86 5.87 9.39
N LYS A 24 -6.01 5.78 8.70
CA LYS A 24 -6.91 4.62 8.66
C LYS A 24 -6.17 3.35 8.22
N TYR A 25 -5.31 3.42 7.20
CA TYR A 25 -4.62 2.24 6.68
C TYR A 25 -3.63 1.66 7.68
N PHE A 26 -2.89 2.51 8.39
CA PHE A 26 -2.04 2.05 9.49
C PHE A 26 -2.89 1.46 10.64
N GLY A 27 -4.10 1.98 10.85
CA GLY A 27 -5.10 1.36 11.72
C GLY A 27 -5.47 -0.07 11.30
N THR A 28 -5.78 -0.29 10.02
CA THR A 28 -6.04 -1.64 9.48
C THR A 28 -4.83 -2.55 9.62
N PHE A 29 -3.64 -2.04 9.31
CA PHE A 29 -2.40 -2.80 9.43
C PHE A 29 -2.19 -3.32 10.86
N ARG A 30 -2.26 -2.43 11.87
CA ARG A 30 -2.10 -2.81 13.28
C ARG A 30 -3.16 -3.79 13.77
N LYS A 31 -4.38 -3.70 13.25
CA LYS A 31 -5.47 -4.66 13.58
C LYS A 31 -5.22 -6.02 12.94
N THR A 32 -4.62 -6.04 11.75
CA THR A 32 -4.30 -7.28 11.03
C THR A 32 -3.10 -7.98 11.65
N TYR A 33 -2.11 -7.21 12.13
CA TYR A 33 -0.85 -7.69 12.67
C TYR A 33 -0.63 -7.21 14.11
N PRO A 34 -1.12 -7.96 15.12
CA PRO A 34 -0.87 -7.64 16.52
C PRO A 34 0.56 -8.04 16.91
N VAL A 35 1.51 -7.14 16.69
CA VAL A 35 2.92 -7.31 17.07
C VAL A 35 3.28 -6.41 18.26
N PRO A 36 4.37 -6.70 19.01
CA PRO A 36 4.78 -5.87 20.15
C PRO A 36 4.93 -4.39 19.75
N LYS A 37 4.38 -3.49 20.56
CA LYS A 37 4.43 -2.03 20.31
C LYS A 37 5.86 -1.49 20.23
N GLU A 38 6.80 -2.18 20.88
CA GLU A 38 8.21 -1.80 20.92
C GLU A 38 9.03 -2.28 19.70
N SER A 39 8.43 -3.09 18.83
CA SER A 39 9.08 -3.57 17.60
C SER A 39 9.46 -2.42 16.66
N ALA A 40 10.48 -2.65 15.83
CA ALA A 40 10.88 -1.72 14.78
C ALA A 40 9.70 -1.41 13.85
N LEU A 41 8.91 -2.43 13.51
CA LEU A 41 7.70 -2.32 12.70
C LEU A 41 6.68 -1.32 13.27
N MET A 42 6.36 -1.42 14.55
CA MET A 42 5.36 -0.55 15.17
C MET A 42 5.86 0.88 15.38
N LYS A 43 7.16 1.06 15.57
CA LYS A 43 7.83 2.36 15.66
C LYS A 43 7.89 3.08 14.31
N ALA A 44 8.00 2.34 13.20
CA ALA A 44 8.10 2.91 11.85
C ALA A 44 6.81 3.61 11.37
N LYS A 45 5.63 3.22 11.85
CA LYS A 45 4.34 3.85 11.50
C LYS A 45 4.12 3.91 9.98
N CYS A 46 4.13 5.11 9.39
CA CYS A 46 3.98 5.30 7.95
C CYS A 46 5.16 4.70 7.18
N ASN A 47 6.34 4.64 7.80
CA ASN A 47 7.55 4.15 7.16
C ASN A 47 7.54 2.63 6.93
N THR A 48 6.56 1.91 7.51
CA THR A 48 6.29 0.52 7.14
C THR A 48 5.99 0.38 5.65
N CYS A 49 5.29 1.34 5.03
CA CYS A 49 4.93 1.30 3.62
C CYS A 49 5.57 2.42 2.79
N HIS A 50 6.04 3.50 3.43
CA HIS A 50 6.53 4.69 2.76
C HIS A 50 8.03 4.88 3.02
N SER A 51 8.80 5.29 2.01
CA SER A 51 10.21 5.66 2.21
C SER A 51 10.36 7.14 2.58
N GLN A 52 9.55 8.00 1.98
CA GLN A 52 9.56 9.44 2.23
C GLN A 52 8.25 10.08 1.77
N GLY A 53 7.53 10.78 2.66
CA GLY A 53 6.28 11.46 2.29
C GLY A 53 5.25 10.48 1.71
N THR A 54 4.89 10.66 0.44
CA THR A 54 3.96 9.77 -0.31
C THR A 54 4.69 8.72 -1.16
N GLN A 55 6.03 8.73 -1.18
CA GLN A 55 6.82 7.74 -1.89
C GLN A 55 6.73 6.39 -1.18
N LEU A 56 6.33 5.36 -1.93
CA LEU A 56 6.22 3.99 -1.43
C LEU A 56 7.60 3.31 -1.40
N ASN A 57 7.86 2.60 -0.30
CA ASN A 57 8.95 1.64 -0.21
C ASN A 57 8.57 0.36 -1.02
N PRO A 58 9.46 -0.64 -1.15
CA PRO A 58 9.15 -1.88 -1.87
C PRO A 58 7.87 -2.57 -1.40
N TYR A 59 7.71 -2.76 -0.09
CA TYR A 59 6.48 -3.33 0.50
C TYR A 59 5.22 -2.52 0.16
N GLY A 60 5.28 -1.19 0.27
CA GLY A 60 4.18 -0.30 -0.07
C GLY A 60 3.75 -0.41 -1.53
N LYS A 61 4.69 -0.64 -2.46
CA LYS A 61 4.39 -0.88 -3.88
C LYS A 61 3.65 -2.21 -4.07
N ASP A 62 4.02 -3.26 -3.35
CA ASP A 62 3.30 -4.53 -3.40
C ASP A 62 1.91 -4.45 -2.78
N VAL A 63 1.75 -3.70 -1.68
CA VAL A 63 0.42 -3.35 -1.13
C VAL A 63 -0.41 -2.62 -2.18
N GLN A 64 0.16 -1.60 -2.84
CA GLN A 64 -0.55 -0.84 -3.87
C GLN A 64 -0.96 -1.73 -5.04
N LYS A 65 -0.07 -2.60 -5.52
CA LYS A 65 -0.34 -3.55 -6.59
C LYS A 65 -1.46 -4.53 -6.21
N ALA A 66 -1.46 -5.03 -4.98
CA ALA A 66 -2.51 -5.92 -4.48
C ALA A 66 -3.87 -5.20 -4.37
N MET A 67 -3.90 -3.93 -3.93
CA MET A 67 -5.11 -3.10 -3.94
C MET A 67 -5.65 -2.88 -5.35
N GLN A 68 -4.77 -2.58 -6.32
CA GLN A 68 -5.13 -2.41 -7.72
C GLN A 68 -5.68 -3.71 -8.34
N ALA A 69 -5.06 -4.86 -8.04
CA ALA A 69 -5.53 -6.17 -8.51
C ALA A 69 -6.93 -6.50 -7.98
N LYS A 70 -7.24 -6.08 -6.76
CA LYS A 70 -8.58 -6.20 -6.14
C LYS A 70 -9.54 -5.07 -6.53
N LYS A 71 -9.11 -4.13 -7.38
CA LYS A 71 -9.88 -2.95 -7.84
C LYS A 71 -10.49 -2.14 -6.69
N THR A 72 -9.80 -2.06 -5.56
CA THR A 72 -10.27 -1.36 -4.37
C THR A 72 -9.38 -0.17 -4.03
N LYS A 73 -9.99 0.85 -3.43
CA LYS A 73 -9.31 2.02 -2.86
C LYS A 73 -9.11 1.88 -1.35
N ASP A 74 -9.60 0.81 -0.72
CA ASP A 74 -9.44 0.57 0.70
C ASP A 74 -8.44 -0.55 0.96
N LEU A 75 -7.53 -0.31 1.92
CA LEU A 75 -6.67 -1.36 2.45
C LEU A 75 -7.48 -2.25 3.41
N THR A 76 -7.53 -3.54 3.10
CA THR A 76 -8.20 -4.57 3.92
C THR A 76 -7.20 -5.59 4.45
N ALA A 77 -7.60 -6.34 5.48
CA ALA A 77 -6.80 -7.44 6.00
C ALA A 77 -6.53 -8.53 4.94
N GLU A 78 -7.48 -8.76 4.02
CA GLU A 78 -7.32 -9.73 2.94
C GLU A 78 -6.20 -9.31 1.97
N ILE A 79 -6.11 -8.02 1.64
CA ILE A 79 -5.05 -7.48 0.77
C ILE A 79 -3.68 -7.68 1.44
N LEU A 80 -3.57 -7.31 2.71
CA LEU A 80 -2.33 -7.48 3.48
C LEU A 80 -1.90 -8.95 3.54
N LYS A 81 -2.84 -9.87 3.83
CA LYS A 81 -2.57 -11.30 3.85
C LYS A 81 -2.17 -11.86 2.48
N SER A 82 -2.71 -11.30 1.40
CA SER A 82 -2.43 -11.80 0.04
C SER A 82 -0.96 -11.62 -0.39
N ILE A 83 -0.20 -10.74 0.27
CA ILE A 83 1.20 -10.46 -0.04
C ILE A 83 2.20 -10.99 1.00
N GLU A 84 1.76 -11.75 2.01
CA GLU A 84 2.63 -12.23 3.10
C GLU A 84 3.78 -13.15 2.64
N LYS A 85 3.60 -13.82 1.50
CA LYS A 85 4.59 -14.72 0.91
C LYS A 85 5.57 -14.02 -0.05
N ILE A 86 5.36 -12.75 -0.33
CA ILE A 86 6.26 -11.95 -1.17
C ILE A 86 7.43 -11.50 -0.29
N ASP A 87 8.63 -11.51 -0.87
CA ASP A 87 9.82 -10.85 -0.33
C ASP A 87 9.97 -9.52 -1.08
N SER A 88 9.46 -8.42 -0.49
CA SER A 88 9.29 -7.17 -1.23
C SER A 88 10.62 -6.44 -1.45
N ASP A 89 11.52 -6.48 -0.48
CA ASP A 89 12.82 -5.82 -0.54
C ASP A 89 13.97 -6.75 -1.00
N LYS A 90 13.65 -8.02 -1.26
CA LYS A 90 14.52 -9.04 -1.86
C LYS A 90 15.70 -9.40 -0.96
N ASP A 91 15.45 -9.41 0.33
CA ASP A 91 16.46 -9.68 1.34
C ASP A 91 16.55 -11.17 1.75
N GLY A 92 15.66 -12.00 1.20
CA GLY A 92 15.55 -13.43 1.43
C GLY A 92 14.47 -13.83 2.45
N VAL A 93 13.76 -12.88 3.06
CA VAL A 93 12.69 -13.12 4.04
C VAL A 93 11.35 -12.62 3.49
N SER A 94 10.27 -13.36 3.73
CA SER A 94 8.95 -12.92 3.27
C SER A 94 8.35 -11.86 4.20
N ASN A 95 7.52 -11.00 3.64
CA ASN A 95 6.81 -9.93 4.34
C ASN A 95 6.14 -10.42 5.64
N GLY A 96 5.44 -11.56 5.57
CA GLY A 96 4.74 -12.11 6.72
C GLY A 96 5.68 -12.58 7.84
N ASN A 97 6.86 -13.10 7.49
CA ASN A 97 7.86 -13.54 8.46
C ASN A 97 8.49 -12.33 9.15
N GLU A 98 8.85 -11.30 8.40
CA GLU A 98 9.36 -10.05 8.95
C GLU A 98 8.34 -9.33 9.83
N ILE A 99 7.10 -9.21 9.35
CA ILE A 99 6.02 -8.60 10.12
C ILE A 99 5.85 -9.36 11.44
N LYS A 100 5.84 -10.69 11.43
CA LYS A 100 5.73 -11.51 12.64
C LYS A 100 6.93 -11.33 13.58
N ALA A 101 8.13 -11.14 13.03
CA ALA A 101 9.35 -10.83 13.79
C ALA A 101 9.38 -9.37 14.30
N GLY A 102 8.49 -8.51 13.81
CA GLY A 102 8.46 -7.09 14.16
C GLY A 102 9.50 -6.26 13.40
N THR A 103 9.96 -6.74 12.24
CA THR A 103 10.89 -6.06 11.34
C THR A 103 10.15 -5.44 10.15
N LEU A 104 10.86 -4.68 9.30
CA LEU A 104 10.30 -3.84 8.25
C LEU A 104 10.37 -4.52 6.88
N PRO A 105 9.22 -4.95 6.30
CA PRO A 105 9.20 -5.73 5.05
C PRO A 105 9.58 -4.97 3.77
N GLY A 106 10.00 -3.72 3.91
CA GLY A 106 10.42 -2.85 2.82
C GLY A 106 11.80 -2.24 3.06
N ASP A 107 12.56 -2.74 4.02
CA ASP A 107 13.91 -2.30 4.33
C ASP A 107 14.85 -3.52 4.41
N PRO A 108 15.71 -3.74 3.40
CA PRO A 108 16.54 -4.95 3.31
C PRO A 108 17.62 -5.05 4.40
N LYS A 109 17.77 -3.99 5.22
CA LYS A 109 18.65 -3.97 6.39
C LYS A 109 17.93 -4.37 7.68
N SER A 110 16.61 -4.51 7.66
CA SER A 110 15.78 -4.79 8.82
C SER A 110 15.43 -6.29 8.89
N LYS A 111 16.36 -7.11 9.36
CA LYS A 111 16.19 -8.57 9.43
C LYS A 111 15.81 -9.07 10.83
N PRO A 112 15.10 -10.23 10.94
CA PRO A 112 14.82 -10.89 12.22
C PRO A 112 16.07 -11.22 13.04
#